data_AF-A0A3A2Z8S6-F1
#
_entry.id   AF-A0A3A2Z8S6-F1
#
_cell.length_a   1.000
_cell.length_b   1.000
_cell.length_c   1.000
_cell.angle_alpha   90.00
_cell.angle_beta   90.00
_cell.angle_gamma   90.00
#
_symmetry.space_group_name_H-M   'P 1'
#
loop_
_entity.id
_entity.type
_entity.pdbx_description
1 polymer ?
#
loop_
_entity_poly.entity_id
_entity_poly.type
_entity_poly.pdbx_seq_one_letter_code
_entity_poly.pdbx_strand_id
1 'polypeptide(L)'
;MKYTLYDNSGTEAPVNQLTKLEVAERYGLSTRDLRVFDLPTSGFPYILVRESTILIHLFDLRLLVRDDQTLVFYIIENPDRPRPYEDSQTVSHIFTHNLKEKLRAGHGLGFSVKQPYELRVVEAALASVTSVFEAEYLLTKHQVSNVLEMADLDALGKEENLIHKKLRMTLELTRKLSSIEKRARQVRNVVQEVLNEDEDMANMYLTDKRAGRPHEVQDHQDVEYLFEAYFKASDAIVQEAVGLIGNIRRTEETIHSTLTVRRNQIMVLEAKIEIIMLALGGATLVAGWYGMNVINYFEDSA
;
A
#
# COMPACT_ATOMS: atom_id res chain seq x y z
N MET A 1 -21.17 0.19 20.40
CA MET A 1 -20.35 0.81 19.34
C MET A 1 -20.09 2.25 19.73
N LYS A 2 -18.82 2.63 19.96
CA LYS A 2 -18.45 4.02 20.29
C LYS A 2 -18.33 4.82 19.01
N TYR A 3 -18.85 6.04 19.00
CA TYR A 3 -18.81 6.92 17.84
C TYR A 3 -18.73 8.39 18.23
N THR A 4 -18.25 9.21 17.30
CA THR A 4 -18.34 10.66 17.35
C THR A 4 -19.25 11.14 16.22
N LEU A 5 -20.10 12.12 16.52
CA LEU A 5 -21.03 12.70 15.57
C LEU A 5 -20.50 14.05 15.11
N TYR A 6 -20.53 14.26 13.79
CA TYR A 6 -20.19 15.53 13.15
C TYR A 6 -21.43 16.09 12.48
N ASP A 7 -21.80 17.32 12.79
CA ASP A 7 -22.92 18.01 12.15
C ASP A 7 -22.50 18.74 10.85
N ASN A 8 -23.44 19.42 10.20
CA ASN A 8 -23.21 20.20 8.98
C ASN A 8 -22.17 21.33 9.12
N SER A 9 -21.91 21.81 10.35
CA SER A 9 -20.89 22.83 10.64
C SER A 9 -19.50 22.23 10.92
N GLY A 10 -19.40 20.90 10.97
CA GLY A 10 -18.20 20.19 11.38
C GLY A 10 -17.95 20.25 12.88
N THR A 11 -18.97 20.58 13.68
CA THR A 11 -18.89 20.55 15.14
C THR A 11 -18.97 19.11 15.61
N GLU A 12 -18.04 18.73 16.48
CA GLU A 12 -17.98 17.39 17.04
C GLU A 12 -18.80 17.30 18.33
N ALA A 13 -19.71 16.33 18.37
CA ALA A 13 -20.43 15.98 19.59
C ALA A 13 -19.52 15.14 20.51
N PRO A 14 -19.78 15.10 21.83
CA PRO A 14 -19.07 14.19 22.72
C PRO A 14 -19.20 12.74 22.26
N VAL A 15 -18.18 11.93 22.58
CA VAL A 15 -18.14 10.50 22.25
C VAL A 15 -19.36 9.81 22.88
N ASN A 16 -20.17 9.19 22.02
CA ASN A 16 -21.38 8.50 22.40
C ASN A 16 -21.26 6.99 22.15
N GLN A 17 -22.20 6.23 22.71
CA GLN A 17 -22.26 4.79 22.52
C GLN A 17 -23.68 4.36 22.17
N LEU A 18 -23.80 3.60 21.09
CA LEU A 18 -25.06 2.96 20.67
C LEU A 18 -24.86 1.46 20.53
N THR A 19 -25.91 0.70 20.75
CA THR A 19 -25.97 -0.72 20.39
C THR A 19 -26.17 -0.87 18.87
N LYS A 20 -25.77 -2.02 18.33
CA LYS A 20 -25.94 -2.31 16.90
C LYS A 20 -27.41 -2.31 16.48
N LEU A 21 -28.29 -2.77 17.36
CA LEU A 21 -29.73 -2.81 17.14
C LEU A 21 -30.33 -1.40 17.11
N GLU A 22 -29.90 -0.52 18.03
CA GLU A 22 -30.31 0.89 17.99
C GLU A 22 -29.86 1.62 16.73
N VAL A 23 -28.65 1.33 16.23
CA VAL A 23 -28.17 1.91 14.95
C VAL A 23 -29.02 1.40 13.78
N ALA A 24 -29.33 0.09 13.76
CA ALA A 24 -30.16 -0.50 12.72
C ALA A 24 -31.57 0.13 12.67
N GLU A 25 -32.23 0.21 13.83
CA GLU A 25 -33.59 0.77 13.94
C GLU A 25 -33.63 2.27 13.65
N ARG A 26 -32.67 3.04 14.18
CA ARG A 26 -32.66 4.50 14.04
C ARG A 26 -32.37 4.97 12.63
N TYR A 27 -31.54 4.23 11.90
CA TYR A 27 -31.01 4.66 10.60
C TYR A 27 -31.48 3.82 9.41
N GLY A 28 -32.46 2.94 9.63
CA GLY A 28 -33.07 2.13 8.57
C GLY A 28 -32.10 1.12 7.94
N LEU A 29 -31.19 0.57 8.73
CA LEU A 29 -30.19 -0.40 8.28
C LEU A 29 -30.57 -1.83 8.71
N SER A 30 -30.13 -2.83 7.96
CA SER A 30 -30.21 -4.21 8.42
C SER A 30 -29.09 -4.52 9.41
N THR A 31 -29.34 -5.42 10.37
CA THR A 31 -28.27 -5.98 11.23
C THR A 31 -27.17 -6.68 10.43
N ARG A 32 -27.49 -7.10 9.19
CA ARG A 32 -26.54 -7.66 8.21
C ARG A 32 -25.55 -6.60 7.72
N ASP A 33 -26.02 -5.40 7.40
CA ASP A 33 -25.21 -4.28 6.91
C ASP A 33 -24.17 -3.88 7.97
N LEU A 34 -24.54 -3.97 9.24
CA LEU A 34 -23.69 -3.62 10.36
C LEU A 34 -22.72 -4.74 10.80
N ARG A 35 -22.72 -5.93 10.17
CA ARG A 35 -21.79 -7.02 10.55
C ARG A 35 -20.32 -6.61 10.41
N VAL A 36 -19.99 -5.66 9.54
CA VAL A 36 -18.60 -5.23 9.38
C VAL A 36 -18.02 -4.60 10.65
N PHE A 37 -18.88 -3.97 11.46
CA PHE A 37 -18.44 -3.30 12.68
C PHE A 37 -18.03 -4.28 13.78
N ASP A 38 -18.45 -5.54 13.68
CA ASP A 38 -18.06 -6.60 14.62
C ASP A 38 -16.68 -7.20 14.26
N LEU A 39 -16.14 -6.93 13.07
CA LEU A 39 -14.82 -7.43 12.71
C LEU A 39 -13.73 -6.63 13.43
N PRO A 40 -12.79 -7.30 14.14
CA PRO A 40 -11.65 -6.64 14.77
C PRO A 40 -10.58 -6.22 13.76
N THR A 41 -10.67 -6.70 12.52
CA THR A 41 -9.75 -6.38 11.43
C THR A 41 -10.29 -5.23 10.56
N SER A 42 -9.41 -4.54 9.84
CA SER A 42 -9.74 -3.52 8.83
C SER A 42 -10.68 -4.02 7.71
N GLY A 43 -10.94 -5.32 7.62
CA GLY A 43 -11.93 -5.93 6.72
C GLY A 43 -11.72 -5.60 5.24
N PHE A 44 -12.77 -5.80 4.44
CA PHE A 44 -12.80 -5.35 3.05
C PHE A 44 -13.56 -4.02 2.95
N PRO A 45 -13.07 -3.06 2.16
CA PRO A 45 -13.78 -1.82 1.98
C PRO A 45 -15.10 -2.07 1.24
N TYR A 46 -16.09 -1.21 1.49
CA TYR A 46 -17.32 -1.16 0.72
C TYR A 46 -18.01 0.19 0.95
N ILE A 47 -18.85 0.57 -0.01
CA ILE A 47 -19.77 1.70 0.08
C ILE A 47 -21.15 1.13 -0.16
N LEU A 48 -22.07 1.40 0.76
CA LEU A 48 -23.41 0.85 0.70
C LEU A 48 -24.42 1.98 0.77
N VAL A 49 -25.13 2.19 -0.32
CA VAL A 49 -26.19 3.18 -0.41
C VAL A 49 -27.50 2.54 0.08
N ARG A 50 -28.21 3.27 0.93
CA ARG A 50 -29.50 2.88 1.49
C ARG A 50 -30.45 4.07 1.38
N GLU A 51 -31.72 3.81 1.64
CA GLU A 51 -32.80 4.78 1.41
C GLU A 51 -32.57 6.15 2.04
N SER A 52 -31.94 6.20 3.22
CA SER A 52 -31.68 7.44 3.93
C SER A 52 -30.30 7.52 4.58
N THR A 53 -29.39 6.63 4.21
CA THR A 53 -28.03 6.56 4.76
C THR A 53 -27.04 6.02 3.74
N ILE A 54 -25.78 6.45 3.88
CA ILE A 54 -24.66 5.84 3.17
C ILE A 54 -23.72 5.26 4.22
N LEU A 55 -23.43 3.98 4.12
CA LEU A 55 -22.49 3.29 4.98
C LEU A 55 -21.16 3.13 4.26
N ILE A 56 -20.10 3.69 4.82
CA ILE A 56 -18.75 3.63 4.24
C ILE A 56 -17.84 2.88 5.18
N HIS A 57 -17.15 1.88 4.63
CA HIS A 57 -16.06 1.19 5.29
C HIS A 57 -14.82 1.27 4.41
N LEU A 58 -13.79 1.96 4.91
CA LEU A 58 -12.50 2.11 4.25
C LEU A 58 -11.40 1.81 5.27
N PHE A 59 -11.09 0.53 5.45
CA PHE A 59 -10.08 0.02 6.38
C PHE A 59 -10.40 0.34 7.85
N ASP A 60 -9.65 1.25 8.47
CA ASP A 60 -9.88 1.71 9.83
C ASP A 60 -10.99 2.76 9.92
N LEU A 61 -11.42 3.32 8.79
CA LEU A 61 -12.50 4.30 8.71
C LEU A 61 -13.86 3.61 8.54
N ARG A 62 -14.77 3.86 9.49
CA ARG A 62 -16.14 3.36 9.48
C ARG A 62 -17.13 4.50 9.69
N LEU A 63 -17.96 4.77 8.70
CA LEU A 63 -18.87 5.91 8.66
C LEU A 63 -20.31 5.48 8.42
N LEU A 64 -21.23 6.19 9.07
CA LEU A 64 -22.63 6.25 8.67
C LEU A 64 -22.96 7.71 8.38
N VAL A 65 -23.25 7.98 7.11
CA VAL A 65 -23.51 9.32 6.58
C VAL A 65 -25.00 9.52 6.43
N ARG A 66 -25.48 10.68 6.90
CA ARG A 66 -26.83 11.22 6.70
C ARG A 66 -26.73 12.53 5.93
N ASP A 67 -27.89 13.09 5.59
CA ASP A 67 -28.02 14.40 4.93
C ASP A 67 -27.56 15.60 5.80
N ASP A 68 -27.54 15.46 7.13
CA ASP A 68 -27.22 16.55 8.07
C ASP A 68 -26.11 16.25 9.07
N GLN A 69 -25.70 14.98 9.18
CA GLN A 69 -24.74 14.51 10.18
C GLN A 69 -24.02 13.23 9.73
N THR A 70 -22.87 12.97 10.34
CA THR A 70 -22.09 11.74 10.10
C THR A 70 -21.61 11.15 11.41
N LEU A 71 -21.78 9.84 11.55
CA LEU A 71 -21.26 9.08 12.68
C LEU A 71 -19.94 8.41 12.27
N VAL A 72 -18.87 8.74 12.99
CA VAL A 72 -17.55 8.12 12.86
C VAL A 72 -17.39 7.09 13.96
N PHE A 73 -17.34 5.81 13.61
CA PHE A 73 -17.24 4.73 14.58
C PHE A 73 -15.78 4.37 14.87
N TYR A 74 -15.46 4.21 16.16
CA TYR A 74 -14.13 3.79 16.58
C TYR A 74 -14.03 2.27 16.61
N ILE A 75 -12.96 1.75 16.03
CA ILE A 75 -12.55 0.36 16.25
C ILE A 75 -11.95 0.30 17.67
N ILE A 76 -12.60 -0.43 18.57
CA ILE A 76 -12.01 -0.71 19.88
C ILE A 76 -10.99 -1.81 19.64
N GLU A 77 -9.75 -1.42 19.34
CA GLU A 77 -8.63 -2.35 19.52
C GLU A 77 -8.54 -2.72 21.00
N ASN A 78 -8.26 -4.01 21.23
CA ASN A 78 -8.25 -4.66 22.53
C ASN A 78 -7.72 -3.73 23.65
N PRO A 79 -8.48 -3.45 24.73
CA PRO A 79 -8.07 -2.49 25.77
C PRO A 79 -6.73 -2.80 26.44
N ASP A 80 -6.26 -4.06 26.36
CA ASP A 80 -4.98 -4.52 26.90
C ASP A 80 -3.78 -4.29 25.96
N ARG A 81 -4.00 -3.84 24.71
CA ARG A 81 -2.92 -3.39 23.83
C ARG A 81 -2.89 -1.86 23.87
N PRO A 82 -1.86 -1.23 24.48
CA PRO A 82 -1.68 0.20 24.31
C PRO A 82 -1.59 0.46 22.81
N ARG A 83 -2.31 1.50 22.35
CA ARG A 83 -2.19 1.99 20.97
C ARG A 83 -0.70 2.05 20.67
N PRO A 84 -0.21 1.44 19.57
CA PRO A 84 1.08 1.87 19.06
C PRO A 84 0.94 3.39 18.92
N TYR A 85 1.82 4.08 19.63
CA TYR A 85 2.14 5.50 19.58
C TYR A 85 1.46 6.31 18.46
N GLU A 86 1.12 7.56 18.77
CA GLU A 86 0.45 8.62 17.96
C GLU A 86 0.98 8.87 16.52
N ASP A 87 1.83 8.02 15.96
CA ASP A 87 2.47 8.09 14.64
C ASP A 87 1.77 7.31 13.52
N SER A 88 0.69 6.57 13.79
CA SER A 88 -0.02 5.89 12.70
C SER A 88 -0.91 6.88 11.96
N GLN A 89 -0.49 7.28 10.75
CA GLN A 89 -1.26 7.98 9.72
C GLN A 89 -2.50 7.15 9.32
N THR A 90 -3.42 6.98 10.26
CA THR A 90 -4.65 6.22 10.12
C THR A 90 -5.61 7.00 9.25
N VAL A 91 -6.35 6.31 8.38
CA VAL A 91 -7.33 6.94 7.48
C VAL A 91 -8.36 7.70 8.31
N SER A 92 -8.78 7.15 9.46
CA SER A 92 -9.73 7.81 10.36
C SER A 92 -9.21 9.12 10.95
N HIS A 93 -7.91 9.24 11.25
CA HIS A 93 -7.37 10.49 11.79
C HIS A 93 -7.33 11.57 10.72
N ILE A 94 -6.76 11.27 9.55
CA ILE A 94 -6.70 12.18 8.40
C ILE A 94 -8.10 12.60 7.96
N PHE A 95 -9.06 11.67 7.99
CA PHE A 95 -10.47 11.95 7.70
C PHE A 95 -11.06 13.00 8.63
N THR A 96 -10.89 12.86 9.94
CA THR A 96 -11.47 13.83 10.89
C THR A 96 -10.92 15.25 10.71
N HIS A 97 -9.64 15.38 10.36
CA HIS A 97 -9.05 16.67 10.01
C HIS A 97 -9.64 17.23 8.70
N ASN A 98 -9.61 16.45 7.61
CA ASN A 98 -10.08 16.87 6.30
C ASN A 98 -11.59 17.18 6.30
N LEU A 99 -12.38 16.43 7.06
CA LEU A 99 -13.82 16.64 7.19
C LEU A 99 -14.11 18.00 7.84
N LYS A 100 -13.45 18.33 8.96
CA LYS A 100 -13.64 19.62 9.64
C LYS A 100 -13.29 20.78 8.72
N GLU A 101 -12.20 20.65 7.95
CA GLU A 101 -11.79 21.67 6.99
C GLU A 101 -12.80 21.85 5.86
N LYS A 102 -13.23 20.75 5.20
CA LYS A 102 -14.22 20.79 4.12
C LYS A 102 -15.58 21.33 4.57
N LEU A 103 -16.03 20.96 5.77
CA LEU A 103 -17.31 21.43 6.30
C LEU A 103 -17.28 22.93 6.63
N ARG A 104 -16.15 23.46 7.10
CA ARG A 104 -15.96 24.89 7.39
C ARG A 104 -15.76 25.73 6.13
N ALA A 105 -15.02 25.23 5.14
CA ALA A 105 -14.71 25.95 3.91
C ALA A 105 -15.96 26.18 3.04
N GLY A 106 -16.97 25.32 3.16
CA GLY A 106 -18.23 25.44 2.42
C GLY A 106 -18.09 25.31 0.89
N HIS A 107 -16.90 25.02 0.38
CA HIS A 107 -16.56 24.88 -1.03
C HIS A 107 -16.08 23.45 -1.30
N GLY A 108 -16.74 22.76 -2.23
CA GLY A 108 -16.23 21.52 -2.83
C GLY A 108 -15.10 21.81 -3.83
N LEU A 109 -14.59 20.79 -4.50
CA LEU A 109 -13.57 20.88 -5.56
C LEU A 109 -13.96 21.86 -6.68
N GLY A 110 -13.72 23.17 -6.54
CA GLY A 110 -13.75 24.16 -7.63
C GLY A 110 -15.07 24.37 -8.39
N PHE A 111 -16.11 23.56 -8.15
CA PHE A 111 -17.41 23.72 -8.77
C PHE A 111 -18.22 24.77 -8.00
N SER A 112 -18.72 25.76 -8.73
CA SER A 112 -19.43 26.95 -8.24
C SER A 112 -20.79 26.67 -7.54
N VAL A 113 -21.08 25.42 -7.18
CA VAL A 113 -22.31 25.00 -6.51
C VAL A 113 -21.94 24.36 -5.16
N LYS A 114 -22.64 24.79 -4.10
CA LYS A 114 -22.48 24.26 -2.76
C LYS A 114 -22.88 22.78 -2.74
N GLN A 115 -21.89 21.89 -2.73
CA GLN A 115 -22.10 20.45 -2.70
C GLN A 115 -22.89 20.02 -1.44
N PRO A 116 -23.83 19.06 -1.55
CA PRO A 116 -24.55 18.49 -0.42
C PRO A 116 -23.62 17.97 0.68
N TYR A 117 -24.13 17.93 1.92
CA TYR A 117 -23.33 17.52 3.08
C TYR A 117 -22.79 16.09 2.92
N GLU A 118 -23.66 15.16 2.54
CA GLU A 118 -23.35 13.75 2.37
C GLU A 118 -22.25 13.52 1.33
N LEU A 119 -22.26 14.25 0.21
CA LEU A 119 -21.24 14.13 -0.82
C LEU A 119 -19.90 14.75 -0.37
N ARG A 120 -19.92 15.84 0.41
CA ARG A 120 -18.69 16.39 1.03
C ARG A 120 -18.04 15.38 1.99
N VAL A 121 -18.84 14.61 2.72
CA VAL A 121 -18.36 13.56 3.63
C VAL A 121 -17.76 12.39 2.83
N VAL A 122 -18.45 11.92 1.79
CA VAL A 122 -17.95 10.87 0.88
C VAL A 122 -16.62 11.30 0.26
N GLU A 123 -16.55 12.52 -0.25
CA GLU A 123 -15.35 13.09 -0.82
C GLU A 123 -14.20 13.17 0.20
N ALA A 124 -14.49 13.63 1.43
CA ALA A 124 -13.50 13.67 2.50
C ALA A 124 -12.96 12.26 2.82
N ALA A 125 -13.83 11.24 2.83
CA ALA A 125 -13.43 9.86 3.09
C ALA A 125 -12.51 9.30 1.99
N LEU A 126 -12.89 9.50 0.72
CA LEU A 126 -12.10 9.05 -0.43
C LEU A 126 -10.78 9.83 -0.57
N ALA A 127 -10.79 11.14 -0.30
CA ALA A 127 -9.59 11.97 -0.24
C ALA A 127 -8.62 11.45 0.81
N SER A 128 -9.09 11.22 2.03
CA SER A 128 -8.22 10.79 3.13
C SER A 128 -7.57 9.44 2.87
N VAL A 129 -8.32 8.44 2.35
CA VAL A 129 -7.72 7.13 2.05
C VAL A 129 -6.70 7.23 0.90
N THR A 130 -7.00 8.01 -0.13
CA THR A 130 -6.11 8.19 -1.28
C THR A 130 -4.83 8.93 -0.88
N SER A 131 -4.92 9.99 -0.07
CA SER A 131 -3.77 10.72 0.43
C SER A 131 -2.86 9.86 1.33
N VAL A 132 -3.44 8.97 2.15
CA VAL A 132 -2.66 8.01 2.94
C VAL A 132 -1.87 7.07 2.02
N PHE A 133 -2.52 6.52 0.99
CA PHE A 133 -1.84 5.63 0.04
C PHE A 133 -0.75 6.33 -0.77
N GLU A 134 -1.00 7.56 -1.21
CA GLU A 134 -0.03 8.37 -1.93
C GLU A 134 1.20 8.65 -1.06
N ALA A 135 0.99 9.07 0.19
CA ALA A 135 2.08 9.33 1.13
C ALA A 135 2.90 8.04 1.41
N GLU A 136 2.22 6.93 1.72
CA GLU A 136 2.89 5.63 1.95
C GLU A 136 3.69 5.17 0.72
N TYR A 137 3.11 5.34 -0.47
CA TYR A 137 3.76 4.99 -1.73
C TYR A 137 5.00 5.86 -1.98
N LEU A 138 4.89 7.19 -1.86
CA LEU A 138 6.02 8.11 -2.09
C LEU A 138 7.18 7.85 -1.12
N LEU A 139 6.87 7.61 0.16
CA LEU A 139 7.89 7.24 1.15
C LEU A 139 8.58 5.92 0.79
N THR A 140 7.81 4.91 0.41
CA THR A 140 8.36 3.60 0.01
C THR A 140 9.17 3.71 -1.28
N LYS A 141 8.70 4.50 -2.26
CA LYS A 141 9.40 4.78 -3.51
C LYS A 141 10.77 5.40 -3.26
N HIS A 142 10.83 6.40 -2.38
CA HIS A 142 12.10 7.02 -1.99
C HIS A 142 13.06 6.00 -1.33
N GLN A 143 12.55 5.13 -0.45
CA GLN A 143 13.35 4.05 0.14
C GLN A 143 13.88 3.07 -0.91
N VAL A 144 13.06 2.71 -1.90
CA VAL A 144 13.46 1.84 -3.01
C VAL A 144 14.55 2.50 -3.84
N SER A 145 14.37 3.76 -4.27
CA SER A 145 15.39 4.48 -5.03
C SER A 145 16.73 4.49 -4.32
N ASN A 146 16.75 4.77 -3.02
CA ASN A 146 17.99 4.76 -2.23
C ASN A 146 18.66 3.39 -2.20
N VAL A 147 17.89 2.30 -2.04
CA VAL A 147 18.44 0.93 -2.01
C VAL A 147 18.97 0.52 -3.39
N LEU A 148 18.28 0.92 -4.47
CA LEU A 148 18.68 0.58 -5.84
C LEU A 148 19.89 1.41 -6.33
N GLU A 149 19.96 2.71 -6.05
CA GLU A 149 21.13 3.54 -6.38
C GLU A 149 22.40 3.03 -5.69
N MET A 150 22.28 2.60 -4.44
CA MET A 150 23.38 1.96 -3.72
C MET A 150 23.75 0.60 -4.32
N ALA A 151 22.82 -0.12 -4.97
CA ALA A 151 23.09 -1.43 -5.56
C ALA A 151 23.94 -1.32 -6.84
N ASP A 152 23.69 -0.30 -7.67
CA ASP A 152 24.48 -0.05 -8.89
C ASP A 152 25.92 0.36 -8.58
N LEU A 153 26.15 1.09 -7.49
CA LEU A 153 27.48 1.54 -7.06
C LEU A 153 28.31 0.42 -6.40
N ASP A 154 27.70 -0.46 -5.60
CA ASP A 154 28.41 -1.51 -4.84
C ASP A 154 28.50 -2.86 -5.57
N ALA A 155 27.85 -3.04 -6.73
CA ALA A 155 28.16 -4.16 -7.64
C ALA A 155 29.66 -4.16 -8.07
N LEU A 156 30.35 -3.05 -7.86
CA LEU A 156 31.79 -2.86 -8.07
C LEU A 156 32.64 -3.12 -6.78
N GLY A 157 32.03 -3.22 -5.60
CA GLY A 157 32.70 -3.20 -4.29
C GLY A 157 32.47 -4.44 -3.41
N LYS A 158 33.15 -5.53 -3.71
CA LYS A 158 33.72 -6.61 -2.84
C LYS A 158 33.01 -7.20 -1.60
N GLU A 159 31.85 -6.76 -1.11
CA GLU A 159 31.24 -7.34 0.10
C GLU A 159 29.92 -8.09 -0.16
N GLU A 160 29.99 -9.42 -0.28
CA GLU A 160 28.84 -10.33 -0.44
C GLU A 160 27.78 -10.15 0.67
N ASN A 161 28.22 -9.83 1.89
CA ASN A 161 27.35 -9.54 3.03
C ASN A 161 26.46 -8.29 2.82
N LEU A 162 26.98 -7.26 2.15
CA LEU A 162 26.25 -6.04 1.85
C LEU A 162 25.14 -6.30 0.81
N ILE A 163 25.43 -7.15 -0.18
CA ILE A 163 24.47 -7.55 -1.21
C ILE A 163 23.30 -8.34 -0.58
N HIS A 164 23.60 -9.30 0.31
CA HIS A 164 22.54 -10.04 1.01
C HIS A 164 21.67 -9.15 1.91
N LYS A 165 22.27 -8.15 2.57
CA LYS A 165 21.50 -7.17 3.36
C LYS A 165 20.56 -6.36 2.47
N LYS A 166 21.02 -5.91 1.30
CA LYS A 166 20.21 -5.16 0.33
C LYS A 166 19.05 -6.00 -0.20
N LEU A 167 19.29 -7.24 -0.62
CA LEU A 167 18.22 -8.16 -1.07
C LEU A 167 17.14 -8.35 0.01
N ARG A 168 17.52 -8.44 1.29
CA ARG A 168 16.54 -8.50 2.40
C ARG A 168 15.74 -7.20 2.52
N MET A 169 16.37 -6.04 2.43
CA MET A 169 15.67 -4.74 2.46
C MET A 169 14.70 -4.62 1.28
N THR A 170 15.12 -5.03 0.08
CA THR A 170 14.31 -5.03 -1.13
C THR A 170 13.07 -5.93 -1.00
N LEU A 171 13.19 -7.10 -0.35
CA LEU A 171 12.06 -7.97 -0.04
C LEU A 171 11.05 -7.30 0.90
N GLU A 172 11.52 -6.60 1.94
CA GLU A 172 10.65 -5.86 2.86
C GLU A 172 9.91 -4.73 2.14
N LEU A 173 10.60 -3.97 1.28
CA LEU A 173 10.00 -2.91 0.48
C LEU A 173 8.99 -3.46 -0.52
N THR A 174 9.27 -4.62 -1.16
CA THR A 174 8.33 -5.30 -2.06
C THR A 174 7.05 -5.71 -1.33
N ARG A 175 7.17 -6.23 -0.09
CA ARG A 175 6.00 -6.56 0.74
C ARG A 175 5.17 -5.32 1.09
N LYS A 176 5.82 -4.20 1.42
CA LYS A 176 5.13 -2.92 1.66
C LYS A 176 4.39 -2.43 0.41
N LEU A 177 5.07 -2.39 -0.74
CA LEU A 177 4.45 -2.01 -2.02
C LEU A 177 3.28 -2.91 -2.39
N SER A 178 3.40 -4.23 -2.19
CA SER A 178 2.31 -5.18 -2.45
C SER A 178 1.11 -4.92 -1.54
N SER A 179 1.35 -4.51 -0.28
CA SER A 179 0.28 -4.13 0.64
C SER A 179 -0.42 -2.82 0.22
N ILE A 180 0.34 -1.83 -0.23
CA ILE A 180 -0.21 -0.55 -0.76
C ILE A 180 -1.03 -0.83 -2.02
N GLU A 181 -0.46 -1.55 -2.98
CA GLU A 181 -1.10 -1.96 -4.24
C GLU A 181 -2.43 -2.68 -3.98
N LYS A 182 -2.42 -3.69 -3.11
CA LYS A 182 -3.63 -4.45 -2.77
C LYS A 182 -4.71 -3.54 -2.18
N ARG A 183 -4.36 -2.68 -1.22
CA ARG A 183 -5.31 -1.77 -0.57
C ARG A 183 -5.87 -0.74 -1.55
N ALA A 184 -5.03 -0.13 -2.39
CA ALA A 184 -5.45 0.79 -3.45
C ALA A 184 -6.37 0.11 -4.47
N ARG A 185 -6.07 -1.14 -4.86
CA ARG A 185 -6.93 -1.95 -5.73
C ARG A 185 -8.29 -2.22 -5.10
N GLN A 186 -8.35 -2.51 -3.80
CA GLN A 186 -9.61 -2.72 -3.10
C GLN A 186 -10.48 -1.46 -3.10
N VAL A 187 -9.91 -0.28 -2.84
CA VAL A 187 -10.66 1.00 -2.94
C VAL A 187 -11.12 1.25 -4.36
N ARG A 188 -10.24 1.07 -5.36
CA ARG A 188 -10.59 1.22 -6.78
C ARG A 188 -11.76 0.34 -7.17
N ASN A 189 -11.78 -0.92 -6.72
CA ASN A 189 -12.88 -1.84 -7.02
C ASN A 189 -14.21 -1.41 -6.38
N VAL A 190 -14.19 -0.95 -5.12
CA VAL A 190 -15.40 -0.43 -4.45
C VAL A 190 -15.93 0.82 -5.13
N VAL A 191 -15.04 1.72 -5.55
CA VAL A 191 -15.41 2.91 -6.33
C VAL A 191 -16.03 2.51 -7.67
N GLN A 192 -15.46 1.50 -8.34
CA GLN A 192 -16.01 0.96 -9.59
C GLN A 192 -17.38 0.31 -9.39
N GLU A 193 -17.60 -0.39 -8.28
CA GLU A 193 -18.90 -0.99 -7.95
C GLU A 193 -19.99 0.08 -7.90
N VAL A 194 -19.74 1.22 -7.24
CA VAL A 194 -20.68 2.35 -7.23
C VAL A 194 -20.87 2.98 -8.61
N LEU A 195 -19.78 3.16 -9.37
CA LEU A 195 -19.85 3.70 -10.75
C LEU A 195 -20.60 2.80 -11.74
N ASN A 196 -20.79 1.52 -11.42
CA ASN A 196 -21.53 0.59 -12.29
C ASN A 196 -23.04 0.60 -12.02
N GLU A 197 -23.49 1.21 -10.93
CA GLU A 197 -24.88 1.17 -10.46
C GLU A 197 -25.44 2.60 -10.43
N ASP A 198 -26.00 3.06 -11.54
CA ASP A 198 -26.58 4.41 -11.69
C ASP A 198 -27.65 4.71 -10.62
N GLU A 199 -28.43 3.69 -10.22
CA GLU A 199 -29.40 3.80 -9.13
C GLU A 199 -28.74 4.13 -7.79
N ASP A 200 -27.60 3.53 -7.47
CA ASP A 200 -26.87 3.80 -6.24
C ASP A 200 -26.34 5.24 -6.26
N MET A 201 -25.79 5.70 -7.39
CA MET A 201 -25.30 7.07 -7.54
C MET A 201 -26.42 8.12 -7.37
N ALA A 202 -27.57 7.92 -8.02
CA ALA A 202 -28.73 8.80 -7.85
C ALA A 202 -29.26 8.77 -6.41
N ASN A 203 -29.22 7.62 -5.73
CA ASN A 203 -29.63 7.48 -4.34
C ASN A 203 -28.66 8.11 -3.32
N MET A 204 -27.46 8.56 -3.73
CA MET A 204 -26.52 9.23 -2.83
C MET A 204 -26.95 10.66 -2.46
N TYR A 205 -27.89 11.29 -3.18
CA TYR A 205 -28.41 12.63 -2.90
C TYR A 205 -29.44 12.62 -1.74
N LEU A 206 -28.95 12.34 -0.53
CA LEU A 206 -29.77 12.21 0.68
C LEU A 206 -30.50 13.52 1.05
N THR A 207 -29.86 14.67 0.85
CA THR A 207 -30.42 16.00 1.13
C THR A 207 -31.67 16.26 0.28
N ASP A 208 -31.59 16.01 -1.02
CA ASP A 208 -32.69 16.24 -1.95
C ASP A 208 -33.81 15.20 -1.77
N LYS A 209 -33.44 13.94 -1.47
CA LYS A 209 -34.39 12.89 -1.10
C LYS A 209 -35.19 13.23 0.15
N ARG A 210 -34.54 13.77 1.19
CA ARG A 210 -35.22 14.30 2.39
C ARG A 210 -36.14 15.47 2.07
N ALA A 211 -35.79 16.29 1.08
CA ALA A 211 -36.60 17.41 0.60
C ALA A 211 -37.76 16.98 -0.33
N GLY A 212 -37.98 15.68 -0.54
CA GLY A 212 -39.02 15.13 -1.40
C GLY A 212 -38.72 15.29 -2.90
N ARG A 213 -37.45 15.50 -3.26
CA ARG A 213 -36.96 15.65 -4.63
C ARG A 213 -35.94 14.54 -4.92
N PRO A 214 -36.38 13.27 -5.07
CA PRO A 214 -35.48 12.20 -5.46
C PRO A 214 -34.95 12.46 -6.88
N HIS A 215 -33.68 12.15 -7.09
CA HIS A 215 -33.04 12.26 -8.40
C HIS A 215 -33.49 11.09 -9.29
N GLU A 216 -33.64 11.36 -10.59
CA GLU A 216 -33.82 10.30 -11.57
C GLU A 216 -32.50 9.53 -11.74
N VAL A 217 -32.58 8.29 -12.25
CA VAL A 217 -31.42 7.41 -12.45
C VAL A 217 -30.38 8.01 -13.43
N GLN A 218 -30.70 9.08 -14.16
CA GLN A 218 -29.75 9.77 -15.05
C GLN A 218 -29.16 11.04 -14.42
N ASP A 219 -29.68 11.48 -13.27
CA ASP A 219 -29.32 12.75 -12.63
C ASP A 219 -28.30 12.53 -11.50
N HIS A 220 -27.14 11.97 -11.85
CA HIS A 220 -26.05 11.64 -10.92
C HIS A 220 -24.66 12.11 -11.38
N GLN A 221 -24.61 13.08 -12.29
CA GLN A 221 -23.37 13.50 -12.95
C GLN A 221 -22.28 13.98 -11.97
N ASP A 222 -22.64 14.69 -10.90
CA ASP A 222 -21.66 15.17 -9.92
C ASP A 222 -21.07 14.03 -9.09
N VAL A 223 -21.88 13.02 -8.76
CA VAL A 223 -21.44 11.81 -8.07
C VAL A 223 -20.50 11.02 -8.97
N GLU A 224 -20.86 10.82 -10.24
CA GLU A 224 -20.03 10.15 -11.22
C GLU A 224 -18.65 10.83 -11.34
N TYR A 225 -18.60 12.16 -11.52
CA TYR A 225 -17.32 12.88 -11.59
C TYR A 225 -16.47 12.73 -10.33
N LEU A 226 -17.09 12.77 -9.14
CA LEU A 226 -16.40 12.56 -7.87
C LEU A 226 -15.78 11.17 -7.81
N PHE A 227 -16.57 10.13 -8.08
CA PHE A 227 -16.09 8.74 -8.00
C PHE A 227 -15.07 8.44 -9.09
N GLU A 228 -15.24 8.94 -10.31
CA GLU A 228 -14.24 8.81 -11.38
C GLU A 228 -12.88 9.39 -11.00
N ALA A 229 -12.86 10.55 -10.34
CA ALA A 229 -11.61 11.18 -9.92
C ALA A 229 -10.85 10.27 -8.95
N TYR A 230 -11.55 9.68 -7.97
CA TYR A 230 -10.94 8.75 -7.01
C TYR A 230 -10.66 7.36 -7.58
N PHE A 231 -11.39 6.93 -8.60
CA PHE A 231 -11.07 5.73 -9.38
C PHE A 231 -9.71 5.93 -10.06
N LYS A 232 -9.55 7.04 -10.80
CA LYS A 232 -8.30 7.39 -11.51
C LYS A 232 -7.13 7.54 -10.53
N ALA A 233 -7.34 8.22 -9.41
CA ALA A 233 -6.31 8.40 -8.39
C ALA A 233 -5.88 7.06 -7.76
N SER A 234 -6.83 6.20 -7.40
CA SER A 234 -6.52 4.87 -6.85
C SER A 234 -5.85 3.95 -7.88
N ASP A 235 -6.30 3.99 -9.13
CA ASP A 235 -5.70 3.20 -10.21
C ASP A 235 -4.27 3.63 -10.51
N ALA A 236 -3.99 4.94 -10.51
CA ALA A 236 -2.63 5.46 -10.68
C ALA A 236 -1.67 4.87 -9.62
N ILE A 237 -2.06 4.87 -8.35
CA ILE A 237 -1.26 4.27 -7.26
C ILE A 237 -1.04 2.76 -7.50
N VAL A 238 -2.07 2.03 -7.95
CA VAL A 238 -1.95 0.61 -8.29
C VAL A 238 -0.92 0.39 -9.40
N GLN A 239 -1.03 1.12 -10.52
CA GLN A 239 -0.13 0.97 -11.66
C GLN A 239 1.31 1.33 -11.29
N GLU A 240 1.49 2.41 -10.54
CA GLU A 240 2.79 2.87 -10.07
C GLU A 240 3.45 1.87 -9.11
N ALA A 241 2.70 1.32 -8.15
CA ALA A 241 3.22 0.31 -7.24
C ALA A 241 3.60 -0.99 -7.97
N VAL A 242 2.78 -1.46 -8.91
CA VAL A 242 3.09 -2.62 -9.77
C VAL A 242 4.35 -2.37 -10.60
N GLY A 243 4.48 -1.19 -11.19
CA GLY A 243 5.66 -0.79 -11.96
C GLY A 243 6.94 -0.81 -11.12
N LEU A 244 6.87 -0.28 -9.90
CA LEU A 244 8.02 -0.24 -8.99
C LEU A 244 8.42 -1.63 -8.48
N ILE A 245 7.46 -2.50 -8.17
CA ILE A 245 7.72 -3.92 -7.85
C ILE A 245 8.42 -4.61 -9.03
N GLY A 246 7.97 -4.33 -10.26
CA GLY A 246 8.61 -4.85 -11.48
C GLY A 246 10.05 -4.37 -11.64
N ASN A 247 10.33 -3.09 -11.34
CA ASN A 247 11.69 -2.54 -11.37
C ASN A 247 12.60 -3.22 -10.34
N ILE A 248 12.12 -3.37 -9.10
CA ILE A 248 12.82 -4.07 -8.04
C ILE A 248 13.24 -5.47 -8.49
N ARG A 249 12.28 -6.25 -9.02
CA ARG A 249 12.53 -7.61 -9.47
C ARG A 249 13.58 -7.66 -10.59
N ARG A 250 13.52 -6.74 -11.56
CA ARG A 250 14.54 -6.63 -12.62
C ARG A 250 15.94 -6.37 -12.05
N THR A 251 16.06 -5.51 -11.04
CA THR A 251 17.35 -5.27 -10.39
C THR A 251 17.83 -6.49 -9.61
N GLU A 252 16.95 -7.19 -8.89
CA GLU A 252 17.30 -8.45 -8.21
C GLU A 252 17.83 -9.51 -9.19
N GLU A 253 17.16 -9.69 -10.33
CA GLU A 253 17.60 -10.60 -11.41
C GLU A 253 18.98 -10.20 -11.97
N THR A 254 19.23 -8.90 -12.11
CA THR A 254 20.53 -8.36 -12.57
C THR A 254 21.65 -8.63 -11.57
N ILE A 255 21.39 -8.44 -10.28
CA ILE A 255 22.34 -8.75 -9.19
C ILE A 255 22.67 -10.24 -9.20
N HIS A 256 21.65 -11.11 -9.28
CA HIS A 256 21.84 -12.55 -9.31
C HIS A 256 22.67 -13.00 -10.53
N SER A 257 22.41 -12.41 -11.71
CA SER A 257 23.21 -12.67 -12.92
C SER A 257 24.67 -12.26 -12.72
N THR A 258 24.91 -11.06 -12.18
CA THR A 258 26.27 -10.56 -11.93
C THR A 258 27.04 -11.42 -10.94
N LEU A 259 26.41 -11.85 -9.84
CA LEU A 259 27.00 -12.78 -8.87
C LEU A 259 27.37 -14.12 -9.51
N THR A 260 26.53 -14.64 -10.40
CA THR A 260 26.79 -15.88 -11.12
C THR A 260 28.02 -15.77 -12.02
N VAL A 261 28.15 -14.64 -12.74
CA VAL A 261 29.34 -14.35 -13.57
C VAL A 261 30.60 -14.27 -12.69
N ARG A 262 30.54 -13.62 -11.52
CA ARG A 262 31.66 -13.54 -10.58
C ARG A 262 32.09 -14.92 -10.07
N ARG A 263 31.15 -15.77 -9.66
CA ARG A 263 31.45 -17.16 -9.26
C ARG A 263 32.15 -17.92 -10.39
N ASN A 264 31.68 -17.75 -11.64
CA ASN A 264 32.31 -18.39 -12.79
C ASN A 264 33.75 -17.89 -13.03
N GLN A 265 33.99 -16.58 -12.89
CA GLN A 265 35.35 -16.02 -12.99
C GLN A 265 36.30 -16.59 -11.92
N ILE A 266 35.82 -16.79 -10.69
CA ILE A 266 36.61 -17.39 -9.59
C ILE A 266 36.95 -18.85 -9.93
N MET A 267 35.97 -19.67 -10.35
CA MET A 267 36.22 -21.07 -10.72
C MET A 267 37.24 -21.19 -11.86
N VAL A 268 37.16 -20.32 -12.88
CA VAL A 268 38.13 -20.31 -13.97
C VAL A 268 39.53 -19.91 -13.49
N LEU A 269 39.63 -18.97 -12.55
CA LEU A 269 40.91 -18.56 -11.98
C LEU A 269 41.53 -19.69 -11.14
N GLU A 270 40.74 -20.36 -10.32
CA GLU A 270 41.15 -21.53 -9.52
C GLU A 270 41.71 -22.64 -10.42
N ALA A 271 40.98 -23.01 -11.47
CA ALA A 271 41.45 -24.01 -12.44
C ALA A 271 42.78 -23.60 -13.11
N LYS A 272 42.99 -22.32 -13.43
CA LYS A 272 44.27 -21.83 -13.97
C LYS A 272 45.41 -21.95 -12.96
N ILE A 273 45.16 -21.65 -11.68
CA ILE A 273 46.16 -21.78 -10.62
C ILE A 273 46.52 -23.26 -10.42
N GLU A 274 45.54 -24.16 -10.42
CA GLU A 274 45.78 -25.61 -10.31
C GLU A 274 46.65 -26.13 -11.46
N ILE A 275 46.38 -25.71 -12.70
CA ILE A 275 47.21 -26.06 -13.86
C ILE A 275 48.65 -25.57 -13.66
N ILE A 276 48.85 -24.34 -13.19
CA ILE A 276 50.18 -23.78 -12.91
C ILE A 276 50.88 -24.54 -11.78
N MET A 277 50.18 -24.86 -10.69
CA MET A 277 50.72 -25.63 -9.58
C MET A 277 51.12 -27.05 -10.00
N LEU A 278 50.32 -27.69 -10.85
CA LEU A 278 50.64 -29.02 -11.39
C LEU A 278 51.88 -28.98 -12.29
N ALA A 279 52.00 -27.96 -13.15
CA ALA A 279 53.19 -27.76 -13.98
C ALA A 279 54.45 -27.52 -13.12
N LEU A 280 54.37 -26.68 -12.09
CA LEU A 280 55.46 -26.43 -11.14
C LEU A 280 55.82 -27.68 -10.33
N GLY A 281 54.83 -28.46 -9.90
CA GLY A 281 55.03 -29.74 -9.22
C GLY A 281 55.80 -30.73 -10.10
N GLY A 282 55.42 -30.84 -11.38
CA GLY A 282 56.13 -31.66 -12.37
C GLY A 282 57.59 -31.20 -12.57
N ALA A 283 57.83 -29.90 -12.74
CA ALA A 283 59.18 -29.35 -12.86
C ALA A 283 60.03 -29.60 -11.59
N THR A 284 59.42 -29.46 -10.41
CA THR A 284 60.08 -29.71 -9.12
C THR A 284 60.46 -31.19 -8.95
N LEU A 285 59.62 -32.12 -9.42
CA LEU A 285 59.95 -33.56 -9.41
C LEU A 285 61.16 -33.87 -10.30
N VAL A 286 61.22 -33.30 -11.51
CA VAL A 286 62.36 -33.48 -12.41
C VAL A 286 63.63 -32.90 -11.79
N ALA A 287 63.56 -31.68 -11.26
CA ALA A 287 64.69 -31.06 -10.57
C ALA A 287 65.14 -31.88 -9.35
N GLY A 288 64.19 -32.43 -8.58
CA GLY A 288 64.45 -33.34 -7.47
C GLY A 288 65.20 -34.59 -7.92
N TRP A 289 64.76 -35.25 -8.99
CA TRP A 289 65.43 -36.45 -9.52
C TRP A 289 66.91 -36.19 -9.85
N TYR A 290 67.21 -35.09 -10.54
CA TYR A 290 68.58 -34.73 -10.90
C TYR A 290 69.40 -34.13 -9.76
N GLY A 291 68.76 -33.57 -8.73
CA GLY A 291 69.43 -33.01 -7.55
C GLY A 291 69.74 -34.02 -6.45
N MET A 292 69.29 -35.27 -6.56
CA MET A 292 69.56 -36.31 -5.57
C MET A 292 70.99 -36.85 -5.69
N ASN A 293 71.65 -37.06 -4.55
CA ASN A 293 73.00 -37.63 -4.47
C ASN A 293 72.96 -39.16 -4.66
N VAL A 294 72.61 -39.61 -5.86
CA VAL A 294 72.58 -41.03 -6.28
C VAL A 294 73.51 -41.18 -7.47
N ILE A 295 74.25 -42.30 -7.55
CA ILE A 295 75.19 -42.56 -8.66
C ILE A 295 74.40 -42.70 -9.96
N ASN A 296 74.52 -41.71 -10.85
CA ASN A 296 73.93 -41.73 -12.18
C ASN A 296 74.85 -42.50 -13.14
N TYR A 297 74.46 -43.71 -13.55
CA TYR A 297 75.19 -44.55 -14.52
C TYR A 297 75.20 -44.01 -15.97
N PHE A 298 74.69 -42.79 -16.21
CA PHE A 298 74.70 -42.16 -17.53
C PHE A 298 76.05 -41.54 -17.90
N GLU A 299 76.96 -41.35 -16.93
CA GLU A 299 78.29 -40.77 -17.17
C GLU A 299 79.35 -41.82 -17.59
N ASP A 300 79.10 -43.11 -17.37
CA ASP A 300 80.03 -44.21 -17.72
C ASP A 300 79.86 -44.73 -19.17
N SER A 301 79.06 -44.05 -19.99
CA SER A 301 78.83 -44.39 -21.39
C SER A 301 79.36 -43.30 -22.32
N ALA A 302 80.67 -43.10 -22.33
CA ALA A 302 81.40 -42.32 -23.34
C ALA A 302 82.59 -43.13 -23.87
#